data_AF-A0A954MWK8-F1
#
_entry.id   AF-A0A954MWK8-F1
#
_cell.length_a   1.000
_cell.length_b   1.000
_cell.length_c   1.000
_cell.angle_alpha   90.00
_cell.angle_beta   90.00
_cell.angle_gamma   90.00
#
_symmetry.space_group_name_H-M   'P 1'
#
loop_
_entity.id
_entity.type
_entity.pdbx_description
1 polymer ?
#
loop_
_entity_poly.entity_id
_entity_poly.type
_entity_poly.pdbx_seq_one_letter_code
_entity_poly.pdbx_strand_id
1 'polypeptide(L)'
;YSYKAREVSGDGWVLIGDAFGFLDPLYSSGVLLALKSGQLAADAIVEGLKSGDTSKAQLGKWGPNFLVGMDRMRRLVCEYYEGLSFGRFIKKYPHTKGLITDLLIGDLFEDKVDSVFEHLDEFQKENDPPQTAMTDPK
;
A
#
# COMPACT_ATOMS: atom_id res chain seq x y z
N TYR A 1 -7.47 5.03 -11.21
CA TYR A 1 -6.34 5.94 -11.56
C TYR A 1 -5.51 6.14 -10.31
N SER A 2 -4.19 5.92 -10.35
CA SER A 2 -3.32 6.02 -9.16
C SER A 2 -2.02 6.73 -9.53
N TYR A 3 -1.45 7.50 -8.60
CA TYR A 3 -0.17 8.17 -8.81
C TYR A 3 0.66 8.24 -7.52
N LYS A 4 1.96 8.47 -7.68
CA LYS A 4 2.90 8.63 -6.58
C LYS A 4 3.99 9.61 -6.99
N ALA A 5 4.28 10.60 -6.15
CA ALA A 5 5.44 11.46 -6.29
C ALA A 5 6.73 10.63 -6.16
N ARG A 6 7.81 11.09 -6.78
CA ARG A 6 9.10 10.38 -6.72
C ARG A 6 9.76 10.48 -5.35
N GLU A 7 9.44 11.54 -4.62
CA GLU A 7 10.08 11.94 -3.38
C GLU A 7 9.02 12.28 -2.34
N VAL A 8 9.21 11.82 -1.10
CA VAL A 8 8.35 12.16 0.05
C VAL A 8 8.74 13.52 0.66
N SER A 9 9.98 13.94 0.46
CA SER A 9 10.58 15.13 1.05
C SER A 9 11.74 15.66 0.20
N GLY A 10 12.14 16.88 0.51
CA GLY A 10 13.38 17.50 0.09
C GLY A 10 13.85 18.48 1.16
N ASP A 11 14.91 19.23 0.90
CA ASP A 11 15.42 20.20 1.87
C ASP A 11 14.36 21.26 2.15
N GLY A 12 13.88 21.29 3.39
CA GLY A 12 12.85 22.23 3.86
C GLY A 12 11.41 21.90 3.48
N TRP A 13 11.09 20.75 2.89
CA TRP A 13 9.71 20.39 2.52
C TRP A 13 9.37 18.90 2.66
N VAL A 14 8.07 18.61 2.84
CA VAL A 14 7.48 17.27 2.83
C VAL A 14 6.16 17.26 2.05
N LEU A 15 5.78 16.11 1.48
CA LEU A 15 4.48 15.87 0.85
C LEU A 15 3.70 14.85 1.68
N ILE A 16 2.42 15.09 1.94
CA ILE A 16 1.53 14.18 2.68
C ILE A 16 0.19 14.00 1.98
N GLY A 17 -0.53 12.93 2.31
CA GLY A 17 -1.79 12.56 1.65
C GLY A 17 -1.67 12.53 0.13
N ASP A 18 -2.70 13.03 -0.54
CA ASP A 18 -2.76 13.05 -2.01
C ASP A 18 -1.63 13.86 -2.66
N ALA A 19 -1.02 14.83 -1.95
CA ALA A 19 0.13 15.55 -2.49
C ALA A 19 1.34 14.62 -2.70
N PHE A 20 1.45 13.54 -1.92
CA PHE A 20 2.46 12.51 -2.10
C PHE A 20 1.99 11.39 -3.02
N GLY A 21 0.77 10.87 -2.82
CA GLY A 21 0.27 9.78 -3.63
C GLY A 21 -1.21 9.51 -3.43
N PHE A 22 -1.84 9.02 -4.50
CA PHE A 22 -3.24 8.68 -4.55
C PHE A 22 -3.41 7.24 -5.02
N LEU A 23 -4.27 6.51 -4.33
CA LEU A 23 -4.72 5.18 -4.71
C LEU A 23 -6.19 5.23 -5.14
N ASP A 24 -6.59 4.30 -6.00
CA ASP A 24 -7.99 4.15 -6.38
C ASP A 24 -8.90 4.01 -5.13
N PRO A 25 -10.02 4.74 -5.04
CA PRO A 25 -10.81 4.85 -3.82
C PRO A 25 -11.65 3.60 -3.50
N LEU A 26 -11.42 2.48 -4.19
CA LEU A 26 -12.13 1.20 -4.02
C LEU A 26 -12.36 0.79 -2.56
N TYR A 27 -11.33 0.93 -1.70
CA TYR A 27 -11.40 0.57 -0.27
C TYR A 27 -11.47 1.77 0.67
N SER A 28 -11.75 2.97 0.16
CA SER A 28 -11.89 4.19 0.98
C SER A 28 -10.68 4.53 1.87
N SER A 29 -9.47 4.13 1.46
CA SER A 29 -8.23 4.29 2.27
C SER A 29 -7.60 5.70 2.20
N GLY A 30 -8.10 6.60 1.35
CA GLY A 30 -7.48 7.92 1.13
C GLY A 30 -7.36 8.78 2.39
N VAL A 31 -8.45 8.94 3.16
CA VAL A 31 -8.43 9.74 4.40
C VAL A 31 -7.52 9.12 5.45
N LEU A 32 -7.53 7.79 5.59
CA LEU A 32 -6.61 7.06 6.47
C LEU A 32 -5.15 7.35 6.11
N LEU A 33 -4.78 7.22 4.84
CA LEU A 33 -3.41 7.45 4.36
C LEU A 33 -3.00 8.91 4.52
N ALA A 34 -3.92 9.86 4.32
CA ALA A 34 -3.68 11.28 4.55
C ALA A 34 -3.39 11.59 6.02
N LEU A 35 -4.20 11.07 6.95
CA LEU A 35 -4.00 11.27 8.38
C LEU A 35 -2.73 10.58 8.87
N LYS A 36 -2.45 9.36 8.40
CA LYS A 36 -1.26 8.61 8.81
C LYS A 36 0.03 9.26 8.32
N SER A 37 0.09 9.67 7.05
CA SER A 37 1.25 10.43 6.54
C SER A 37 1.43 11.76 7.26
N GLY A 38 0.34 12.49 7.54
CA GLY A 38 0.38 13.72 8.31
C GLY A 38 0.96 13.52 9.72
N GLN A 39 0.52 12.48 10.43
CA GLN A 39 1.06 12.12 11.75
C GLN A 39 2.57 11.84 11.68
N LEU A 40 3.00 10.94 10.78
CA LEU A 40 4.40 10.53 10.72
C LEU A 40 5.32 11.67 10.25
N ALA A 41 4.85 12.51 9.31
CA ALA A 41 5.58 13.68 8.87
C ALA A 41 5.70 14.73 9.99
N ALA A 42 4.66 14.91 10.81
CA ALA A 42 4.72 15.82 11.96
C ALA A 42 5.81 15.41 12.95
N ASP A 43 5.95 14.11 13.25
CA ASP A 43 7.03 13.61 14.11
C ASP A 43 8.42 13.93 13.54
N ALA A 44 8.63 13.69 12.23
CA ALA A 44 9.89 13.99 11.54
C ALA A 44 10.21 15.49 11.50
N ILE A 45 9.20 16.35 11.31
CA ILE A 45 9.32 17.81 11.33
C ILE A 45 9.68 18.30 12.74
N VAL A 46 8.99 17.81 13.77
CA VAL A 46 9.25 18.21 15.16
C VAL A 46 10.66 17.82 15.59
N GLU A 47 11.13 16.62 15.21
CA GLU A 47 12.53 16.21 15.43
C GLU A 47 13.50 17.14 14.70
N GLY A 48 13.28 17.39 13.41
CA GLY A 48 14.17 18.22 12.59
C GLY A 48 14.28 19.67 13.06
N LEU A 49 13.16 20.28 13.46
CA LEU A 49 13.16 21.64 14.02
C LEU A 49 13.91 21.72 15.36
N LYS A 50 13.84 20.67 16.19
CA LYS A 50 14.57 20.61 17.47
C LYS A 50 16.07 20.43 17.28
N SER A 51 16.49 19.63 16.29
CA SER A 51 17.90 19.39 15.99
C SER A 51 18.53 20.44 15.08
N GLY A 52 17.73 21.32 14.48
CA GLY A 52 18.18 22.27 13.47
C GLY A 52 18.49 21.61 12.12
N ASP A 53 18.00 20.40 11.88
CA ASP A 53 18.17 19.64 10.63
C ASP A 53 16.82 19.53 9.90
N THR A 54 16.63 20.35 8.88
CA THR A 54 15.48 20.25 7.97
C THR A 54 15.88 19.70 6.59
N SER A 55 16.93 18.86 6.54
CA SER A 55 17.35 18.19 5.33
C SER A 55 16.30 17.21 4.82
N LYS A 56 16.38 16.88 3.53
CA LYS A 56 15.61 15.80 2.90
C LYS A 56 15.63 14.52 3.72
N ALA A 57 16.80 14.12 4.21
CA ALA A 57 17.00 12.87 4.93
C ALA A 57 16.21 12.86 6.25
N GLN A 58 16.30 13.93 7.03
CA GLN A 58 15.58 14.07 8.30
C GLN A 58 14.07 14.15 8.07
N LEU A 59 13.63 15.02 7.16
CA LEU A 59 12.22 15.21 6.85
C LEU A 59 11.59 14.01 6.13
N GLY A 60 12.39 13.13 5.53
CA GLY A 60 11.94 11.95 4.79
C GLY A 60 11.90 10.65 5.61
N LYS A 61 12.35 10.66 6.88
CA LYS A 61 12.42 9.46 7.73
C LYS A 61 11.09 8.70 7.85
N TRP A 62 9.96 9.40 7.71
CA TRP A 62 8.64 8.80 7.79
C TRP A 62 8.23 7.97 6.56
N GLY A 63 8.87 8.24 5.41
CA GLY A 63 8.48 7.71 4.11
C GLY A 63 8.57 6.18 3.98
N PRO A 64 9.68 5.51 4.37
CA PRO A 64 9.86 4.09 4.15
C PRO A 64 8.73 3.21 4.74
N ASN A 65 8.38 3.43 6.01
CA ASN A 65 7.29 2.67 6.64
C ASN A 65 5.92 3.01 6.03
N PHE A 66 5.69 4.29 5.72
CA PHE A 66 4.45 4.71 5.05
C PHE A 66 4.26 4.01 3.69
N LEU A 67 5.33 3.90 2.92
CA LEU A 67 5.34 3.25 1.61
C LEU A 67 4.97 1.77 1.66
N VAL A 68 5.40 1.05 2.70
CA VAL A 68 5.03 -0.36 2.90
C VAL A 68 3.51 -0.50 3.05
N GLY A 69 2.90 0.26 3.96
CA GLY A 69 1.45 0.22 4.15
C GLY A 69 0.66 0.69 2.92
N MET A 70 1.14 1.72 2.24
CA MET A 70 0.53 2.19 0.99
C MET A 70 0.61 1.13 -0.12
N ASP A 71 1.72 0.40 -0.23
CA ASP A 71 1.87 -0.66 -1.23
C ASP A 71 0.98 -1.88 -0.94
N ARG A 72 0.81 -2.25 0.35
CA ARG A 72 -0.17 -3.26 0.78
C ARG A 72 -1.58 -2.92 0.30
N MET A 73 -2.00 -1.65 0.45
CA MET A 73 -3.29 -1.19 -0.10
C MET A 73 -3.35 -1.20 -1.62
N ARG A 74 -2.32 -0.68 -2.28
CA ARG A 74 -2.23 -0.67 -3.74
C ARG A 74 -2.34 -2.07 -4.30
N ARG A 75 -1.68 -3.05 -3.67
CA ARG A 75 -1.71 -4.45 -4.09
C ARG A 75 -3.12 -5.03 -4.00
N LEU A 76 -3.83 -4.86 -2.90
CA LEU A 76 -5.23 -5.30 -2.81
C LEU A 76 -6.13 -4.68 -3.90
N VAL A 77 -5.90 -3.41 -4.25
CA VAL A 77 -6.61 -2.77 -5.36
C VAL A 77 -6.29 -3.46 -6.69
N CYS A 78 -5.02 -3.76 -6.97
CA CYS A 78 -4.61 -4.50 -8.17
C CYS A 78 -5.28 -5.88 -8.24
N GLU A 79 -5.22 -6.64 -7.15
CA GLU A 79 -5.80 -7.98 -7.03
C GLU A 79 -7.30 -7.99 -7.34
N TYR A 80 -8.02 -6.97 -6.87
CA TYR A 80 -9.44 -6.81 -7.20
C TYR A 80 -9.69 -6.67 -8.69
N TYR A 81 -8.91 -5.84 -9.38
CA TYR A 81 -9.02 -5.66 -10.83
C TYR A 81 -8.56 -6.88 -11.63
N GLU A 82 -7.69 -7.72 -11.05
CA GLU A 82 -7.26 -9.01 -11.59
C GLU A 82 -8.27 -10.14 -11.32
N GLY A 83 -9.42 -9.83 -10.70
CA GLY A 83 -10.53 -10.76 -10.53
C GLY A 83 -10.57 -11.48 -9.19
N LEU A 84 -9.83 -10.99 -8.18
CA LEU A 84 -9.89 -11.49 -6.81
C LEU A 84 -11.35 -11.52 -6.31
N SER A 85 -11.74 -12.69 -5.82
CA SER A 85 -12.98 -12.86 -5.07
C SER A 85 -12.64 -13.19 -3.61
N PHE A 86 -12.85 -12.24 -2.71
CA PHE A 86 -12.65 -12.46 -1.27
C PHE A 86 -13.44 -13.67 -0.75
N GLY A 87 -14.64 -13.91 -1.26
CA GLY A 87 -15.43 -15.08 -0.89
C GLY A 87 -14.75 -16.41 -1.25
N ARG A 88 -14.22 -16.53 -2.47
CA ARG A 88 -13.47 -17.72 -2.90
C ARG A 88 -12.13 -17.84 -2.17
N PHE A 89 -11.43 -16.72 -2.02
CA PHE A 89 -10.15 -16.66 -1.33
C PHE A 89 -10.26 -17.09 0.14
N ILE A 90 -11.20 -16.50 0.90
CA ILE A 90 -11.44 -16.84 2.31
C ILE A 90 -11.94 -18.28 2.45
N LYS A 91 -12.72 -18.79 1.49
CA LYS A 91 -13.15 -20.20 1.51
C LYS A 91 -11.95 -21.15 1.37
N LYS A 92 -10.93 -20.79 0.58
CA LYS A 92 -9.72 -21.59 0.41
C LYS A 92 -8.74 -21.43 1.58
N TYR A 93 -8.58 -20.20 2.07
CA TYR A 93 -7.62 -19.84 3.13
C TYR A 93 -8.35 -19.22 4.34
N PRO A 94 -9.15 -19.99 5.09
CA PRO A 94 -10.02 -19.45 6.14
C PRO A 94 -9.27 -18.74 7.27
N HIS A 95 -8.02 -19.11 7.54
CA HIS A 95 -7.16 -18.47 8.55
C HIS A 95 -6.79 -17.01 8.19
N THR A 96 -6.84 -16.64 6.91
CA THR A 96 -6.49 -15.27 6.46
C THR A 96 -7.64 -14.27 6.64
N LYS A 97 -8.85 -14.71 7.02
CA LYS A 97 -10.03 -13.84 7.16
C LYS A 97 -9.79 -12.65 8.08
N GLY A 98 -9.15 -12.89 9.22
CA GLY A 98 -8.79 -11.83 10.17
C GLY A 98 -7.84 -10.81 9.54
N LEU A 99 -6.78 -11.30 8.90
CA LEU A 99 -5.75 -10.46 8.28
C LEU A 99 -6.26 -9.66 7.08
N ILE A 100 -7.18 -10.20 6.27
CA ILE A 100 -7.87 -9.42 5.23
C ILE A 100 -8.71 -8.32 5.87
N THR A 101 -9.40 -8.63 6.96
CA THR A 101 -10.21 -7.63 7.67
C THR A 101 -9.31 -6.51 8.17
N ASP A 102 -8.18 -6.84 8.79
CA ASP A 102 -7.15 -5.90 9.24
C ASP A 102 -6.70 -4.98 8.08
N LEU A 103 -6.37 -5.54 6.92
CA LEU A 103 -6.02 -4.76 5.73
C LEU A 103 -7.15 -3.81 5.29
N LEU A 104 -8.40 -4.29 5.23
CA LEU A 104 -9.55 -3.51 4.76
C LEU A 104 -9.96 -2.40 5.73
N ILE A 105 -9.71 -2.56 7.03
CA ILE A 105 -9.97 -1.51 8.03
C ILE A 105 -8.79 -0.54 8.19
N GLY A 106 -7.68 -0.77 7.49
CA GLY A 106 -6.55 0.14 7.49
C GLY A 106 -5.39 -0.20 8.43
N ASP A 107 -5.38 -1.40 9.02
CA ASP A 107 -4.25 -1.93 9.79
C ASP A 107 -3.13 -2.41 8.84
N LEU A 108 -2.57 -1.44 8.11
CA LEU A 108 -1.65 -1.67 6.99
C LEU A 108 -0.18 -1.70 7.41
N PHE A 109 0.15 -1.37 8.66
CA PHE A 109 1.51 -1.05 9.09
C PHE A 109 2.13 -2.13 9.99
N GLU A 110 1.50 -3.30 10.08
CA GLU A 110 1.93 -4.45 10.87
C GLU A 110 2.39 -5.61 9.96
N ASP A 111 3.51 -6.24 10.26
CA ASP A 111 4.08 -7.28 9.37
C ASP A 111 3.24 -8.58 9.32
N LYS A 112 2.35 -8.79 10.30
CA LYS A 112 1.43 -9.94 10.32
C LYS A 112 0.57 -10.04 9.05
N VAL A 113 0.25 -8.90 8.41
CA VAL A 113 -0.61 -8.88 7.22
C VAL A 113 0.11 -9.32 5.95
N ASP A 114 1.45 -9.41 5.96
CA ASP A 114 2.22 -9.79 4.78
C ASP A 114 1.92 -11.21 4.29
N SER A 115 1.62 -12.11 5.24
CA SER A 115 1.24 -13.49 4.91
C SER A 115 -0.01 -13.58 4.02
N VAL A 116 -0.92 -12.58 4.04
CA VAL A 116 -2.09 -12.57 3.12
C VAL A 116 -1.64 -12.56 1.67
N PHE A 117 -0.58 -11.82 1.39
CA PHE A 117 -0.11 -11.61 0.02
C PHE A 117 0.59 -12.84 -0.56
N GLU A 118 1.23 -13.66 0.26
CA GLU A 118 1.78 -14.96 -0.15
C GLU A 118 0.65 -15.88 -0.64
N HIS A 119 -0.46 -15.92 0.10
CA HIS A 119 -1.63 -16.72 -0.27
C HIS A 119 -2.36 -16.14 -1.49
N LEU A 120 -2.35 -14.81 -1.68
CA LEU A 120 -2.90 -14.17 -2.87
C LEU A 120 -2.11 -14.57 -4.13
N ASP A 121 -0.78 -14.58 -4.07
CA ASP A 121 0.07 -15.02 -5.19
C ASP A 121 -0.22 -16.48 -5.58
N GLU A 122 -0.39 -17.36 -4.60
CA GLU A 122 -0.79 -18.75 -4.85
C GLU A 122 -2.20 -18.84 -5.46
N PHE A 123 -3.14 -18.04 -4.93
CA PHE A 123 -4.52 -18.02 -5.42
C PHE A 123 -4.59 -17.56 -6.87
N GLN A 124 -3.84 -16.53 -7.26
CA GLN A 124 -3.83 -16.04 -8.64
C GLN A 124 -3.26 -17.06 -9.62
N LYS A 125 -2.13 -17.69 -9.30
CA LYS A 125 -1.48 -18.70 -10.16
C LYS A 125 -2.39 -19.86 -10.53
N GLU A 126 -3.32 -20.23 -9.65
CA GLU A 126 -4.28 -21.32 -9.91
C GLU A 126 -5.50 -20.87 -10.71
N ASN A 127 -5.84 -19.59 -10.68
CA ASN A 127 -7.00 -19.03 -11.38
C ASN A 127 -6.65 -18.48 -12.77
N ASP A 128 -5.36 -18.30 -13.07
CA ASP A 128 -4.88 -18.06 -14.43
C ASP A 128 -4.83 -19.39 -15.20
N PRO A 129 -5.62 -19.58 -16.27
CA PRO A 129 -5.43 -20.73 -17.15
C PRO A 129 -4.03 -20.66 -17.78
N PRO A 130 -3.37 -21.80 -18.07
CA PRO A 130 -2.14 -21.77 -18.86
C PRO A 130 -2.43 -21.04 -20.16
N GLN A 131 -1.66 -19.99 -20.46
CA GLN A 131 -1.72 -19.32 -21.75
C GLN A 131 -1.53 -20.38 -22.84
N THR A 132 -2.62 -20.82 -23.46
CA THR A 132 -2.54 -21.52 -24.75
C THR A 132 -1.81 -20.57 -25.68
N ALA A 133 -0.62 -21.00 -26.11
CA ALA A 133 0.19 -20.31 -27.10
C ALA A 133 -0.72 -19.75 -28.20
N MET A 134 -0.90 -18.43 -28.21
CA MET A 134 -1.43 -17.75 -29.38
C MET A 134 -0.36 -17.90 -30.45
N THR A 135 -0.56 -18.88 -31.31
CA THR A 135 0.05 -18.94 -32.63
C THR A 135 -0.17 -17.59 -33.30
N ASP A 136 0.91 -16.92 -33.70
CA ASP A 136 0.89 -15.76 -34.59
C ASP A 136 -0.05 -16.01 -35.77
N PRO A 137 -0.84 -15.00 -36.15
CA PRO A 137 -1.14 -14.82 -37.56
C PRO A 137 -0.92 -13.37 -37.99
N LYS A 138 0.15 -13.22 -38.80
CA LYS A 138 0.40 -12.25 -39.89
C LYS A 138 0.14 -10.77 -39.68
#